data_AF-A0A6N6KH42-F1
#
_entry.id   AF-A0A6N6KH42-F1
#
_cell.length_a   1.000
_cell.length_b   1.000
_cell.length_c   1.000
_cell.angle_alpha   90.00
_cell.angle_beta   90.00
_cell.angle_gamma   90.00
#
_symmetry.space_group_name_H-M   'P 1'
#
loop_
_entity.id
_entity.type
_entity.pdbx_description
1 polymer ?
#
loop_
_entity_poly.entity_id
_entity_poly.type
_entity_poly.pdbx_seq_one_letter_code
_entity_poly.pdbx_strand_id
1 'polypeptide(L)'
;MKKNYSHIDQFLGILFFGFGALLTGNSLLKEPSSISNWVGFLICLGFTVISIFTLWYQKNNKQIKPITPDDLKVEFSKQGITFPKGYYFKYSSIKSKSKISNSVVKEINLNTSPLSFVINNNEVIFIPHKFREKLERFGNENNIPTSERFDIWSAINEPFLDTDFSETEKENNIKALIKNGLNENEIKEIRQKIKFTMISSNYVVWEWMNLSQFDYLNWTWLTKKKYWWSMEIALRNYKE
;
A
#
# COMPACT_ATOMS: atom_id res chain seq x y z
N MET A 1 11.29 0.38 18.52
CA MET A 1 11.16 1.71 19.17
C MET A 1 10.44 2.64 18.21
N LYS A 2 9.18 3.00 18.47
CA LYS A 2 8.49 4.07 17.72
C LYS A 2 9.13 5.41 18.12
N LYS A 3 9.79 6.11 17.20
CA LYS A 3 10.07 7.54 17.41
C LYS A 3 8.71 8.25 17.34
N ASN A 4 8.17 8.63 18.50
CA ASN A 4 7.10 9.63 18.56
C ASN A 4 7.71 10.94 18.05
N TYR A 5 7.55 11.24 16.77
CA TYR A 5 7.74 12.61 16.32
C TYR A 5 6.66 13.45 16.99
N SER A 6 7.12 14.39 17.79
CA SER A 6 6.25 15.27 18.54
C SER A 6 5.45 16.11 17.56
N HIS A 7 4.17 16.36 17.83
CA HIS A 7 3.35 17.33 17.11
C HIS A 7 4.06 18.70 16.93
N ILE A 8 5.08 18.97 17.74
CA ILE A 8 5.98 20.12 17.67
C ILE A 8 6.72 20.21 16.32
N ASP A 9 7.29 19.14 15.77
CA ASP A 9 8.15 19.22 14.57
C ASP A 9 7.34 19.59 13.31
N GLN A 10 6.12 19.07 13.21
CA GLN A 10 5.19 19.38 12.11
C GLN A 10 4.60 20.79 12.25
N PHE A 11 4.31 21.21 13.49
CA PHE A 11 3.88 22.58 13.77
C PHE A 11 4.96 23.59 13.41
N LEU A 12 6.22 23.29 13.74
CA LEU A 12 7.39 24.10 13.35
C LEU A 12 7.55 24.15 11.83
N GLY A 13 7.30 23.05 11.12
CA GLY A 13 7.28 23.04 9.64
C GLY A 13 6.24 23.99 9.04
N ILE A 14 5.00 23.98 9.55
CA ILE A 14 3.96 24.92 9.09
C ILE A 14 4.33 26.36 9.41
N LEU A 15 4.87 26.62 10.60
CA LEU A 15 5.34 27.95 10.97
C LEU A 15 6.45 28.43 10.03
N PHE A 16 7.42 27.56 9.71
CA PHE A 16 8.54 27.89 8.86
C PHE A 16 8.12 28.17 7.41
N PHE A 17 7.32 27.30 6.80
CA PHE A 17 6.86 27.48 5.41
C PHE A 17 5.78 28.55 5.28
N GLY A 18 4.90 28.69 6.28
CA GLY A 18 3.91 29.77 6.34
C GLY A 18 4.58 31.15 6.48
N PHE A 19 5.62 31.26 7.30
CA PHE A 19 6.41 32.48 7.41
C PHE A 19 7.20 32.77 6.13
N GLY A 20 7.74 31.72 5.48
CA GLY A 20 8.36 31.84 4.15
C GLY A 20 7.39 32.36 3.09
N ALA A 21 6.14 31.89 3.08
CA ALA A 21 5.09 32.39 2.18
C ALA A 21 4.73 33.86 2.46
N LEU A 22 4.71 34.28 3.73
CA LEU A 22 4.49 35.68 4.11
C LEU A 22 5.64 36.60 3.68
N LEU A 23 6.89 36.18 3.88
CA LEU A 23 8.07 36.96 3.49
C LEU A 23 8.18 37.10 1.96
N THR A 24 8.00 36.00 1.23
CA THR A 24 8.00 36.01 -0.24
C THR A 24 6.80 36.75 -0.81
N GLY A 25 5.63 36.65 -0.18
CA GLY A 25 4.43 37.44 -0.52
C GLY A 25 4.65 38.95 -0.32
N ASN A 26 5.31 39.37 0.77
CA ASN A 26 5.66 40.77 0.99
C ASN A 26 6.71 41.28 -0.02
N SER A 27 7.67 40.42 -0.41
CA SER A 27 8.61 40.71 -1.48
C SER A 27 7.91 40.88 -2.84
N LEU A 28 6.94 40.01 -3.13
CA LEU A 28 6.08 40.10 -4.32
C LEU A 28 5.28 41.40 -4.40
N LEU A 29 4.76 41.88 -3.27
CA LEU A 29 4.02 43.16 -3.24
C LEU A 29 4.93 44.36 -3.53
N LYS A 30 6.23 44.27 -3.19
CA LYS A 30 7.22 45.32 -3.48
C LYS A 30 7.74 45.23 -4.92
N GLU A 31 7.92 44.02 -5.44
CA GLU A 31 8.50 43.76 -6.76
C GLU A 31 7.71 42.66 -7.52
N PRO A 32 6.52 43.00 -8.06
CA PRO A 32 5.62 42.01 -8.65
C PRO A 32 6.11 41.43 -9.98
N SER A 33 7.06 42.08 -10.65
CA SER A 33 7.68 41.59 -11.88
C SER A 33 8.80 40.57 -11.66
N SER A 34 9.22 40.35 -10.42
CA SER A 34 10.31 39.43 -10.09
C SER A 34 9.83 37.98 -10.13
N ILE A 35 10.29 37.24 -11.14
CA ILE A 35 9.95 35.82 -11.34
C ILE A 35 10.45 34.97 -10.16
N SER A 36 11.61 35.28 -9.58
CA SER A 36 12.14 34.54 -8.43
C SER A 36 11.25 34.68 -7.19
N ASN A 37 10.65 35.85 -6.98
CA ASN A 37 9.69 36.08 -5.90
C ASN A 37 8.41 35.24 -6.09
N TRP A 38 7.91 35.13 -7.34
CA TRP A 38 6.75 34.28 -7.66
C TRP A 38 7.04 32.79 -7.46
N VAL A 39 8.20 32.33 -7.92
CA VAL A 39 8.64 30.94 -7.74
C VAL A 39 8.78 30.60 -6.26
N GLY A 40 9.44 31.47 -5.48
CA GLY A 40 9.59 31.29 -4.03
C GLY A 40 8.24 31.22 -3.32
N PHE A 41 7.31 32.12 -3.65
CA PHE A 41 5.97 32.14 -3.07
C PHE A 41 5.19 30.86 -3.40
N LEU A 42 5.20 30.40 -4.66
CA LEU A 42 4.49 29.19 -5.06
C LEU A 42 5.07 27.93 -4.39
N ILE A 43 6.39 27.86 -4.21
CA ILE A 43 7.04 26.77 -3.48
C ILE A 43 6.60 26.78 -2.00
N CYS A 44 6.70 27.92 -1.32
CA CYS A 44 6.30 28.04 0.08
C CYS A 44 4.80 27.77 0.29
N LEU A 45 3.96 28.25 -0.62
CA LEU A 45 2.51 27.98 -0.60
C LEU A 45 2.23 26.50 -0.82
N GLY A 46 2.91 25.85 -1.77
CA GLY A 46 2.79 24.42 -2.02
C GLY A 46 3.14 23.58 -0.78
N PHE A 47 4.28 23.85 -0.15
CA PHE A 47 4.66 23.18 1.10
C PHE A 47 3.67 23.45 2.24
N THR A 48 3.17 24.70 2.37
CA THR A 48 2.19 25.05 3.39
C THR A 48 0.88 24.29 3.19
N VAL A 49 0.37 24.21 1.95
CA VAL A 49 -0.85 23.44 1.63
C VAL A 49 -0.62 21.95 1.89
N ILE A 50 0.53 21.39 1.50
CA ILE A 50 0.88 19.99 1.78
C ILE A 50 0.92 19.75 3.28
N SER A 51 1.63 20.58 4.07
CA SER A 51 1.74 20.40 5.52
C SER A 51 0.41 20.57 6.25
N ILE A 52 -0.42 21.54 5.84
CA ILE A 52 -1.79 21.69 6.36
C ILE A 52 -2.62 20.46 6.00
N PHE A 53 -2.52 19.96 4.77
CA PHE A 53 -3.22 18.75 4.35
C PHE A 53 -2.73 17.53 5.13
N THR A 54 -1.42 17.38 5.36
CA THR A 54 -0.84 16.31 6.17
C THR A 54 -1.30 16.39 7.62
N LEU A 55 -1.32 17.59 8.23
CA LEU A 55 -1.83 17.77 9.59
C LEU A 55 -3.33 17.55 9.69
N TRP A 56 -4.11 18.08 8.74
CA TRP A 56 -5.55 17.85 8.67
C TRP A 56 -5.84 16.36 8.50
N TYR A 57 -5.08 15.70 7.62
CA TYR A 57 -5.14 14.26 7.38
C TYR A 57 -4.78 13.49 8.64
N GLN A 58 -3.70 13.81 9.35
CA GLN A 58 -3.29 13.13 10.59
C GLN A 58 -4.21 13.43 11.78
N LYS A 59 -4.73 14.66 11.90
CA LYS A 59 -5.63 15.08 12.99
C LYS A 59 -7.01 14.45 12.85
N ASN A 60 -7.52 14.36 11.63
CA ASN A 60 -8.82 13.76 11.36
C ASN A 60 -8.74 12.23 11.18
N ASN A 61 -7.61 11.71 10.72
CA ASN A 61 -7.29 10.29 10.76
C ASN A 61 -6.45 10.01 12.01
N LYS A 62 -7.10 10.07 13.18
CA LYS A 62 -6.53 9.69 14.48
C LYS A 62 -5.92 8.28 14.38
N GLN A 63 -4.60 8.25 14.28
CA GLN A 63 -3.84 7.12 13.76
C GLN A 63 -4.29 6.87 12.31
N ILE A 64 -3.33 6.74 11.38
CA ILE A 64 -3.55 5.73 10.36
C ILE A 64 -3.58 4.45 11.20
N LYS A 65 -4.78 4.11 11.74
CA LYS A 65 -5.14 2.71 11.79
C LYS A 65 -4.76 2.30 10.38
N PRO A 66 -3.81 1.36 10.18
CA PRO A 66 -3.75 0.73 8.89
C PRO A 66 -5.21 0.47 8.52
N ILE A 67 -5.58 0.60 7.26
CA ILE A 67 -6.78 -0.11 6.84
C ILE A 67 -6.38 -1.60 6.94
N THR A 68 -5.97 -2.08 8.12
CA THR A 68 -6.07 -3.46 8.46
C THR A 68 -7.55 -3.73 8.24
N PRO A 69 -7.87 -4.84 7.60
CA PRO A 69 -9.24 -5.26 7.51
C PRO A 69 -9.80 -5.65 8.90
N ASP A 70 -9.37 -5.04 10.01
CA ASP A 70 -9.82 -5.35 11.36
C ASP A 70 -11.33 -5.09 11.53
N ASP A 71 -11.90 -4.15 10.78
CA ASP A 71 -13.35 -3.97 10.72
C ASP A 71 -14.04 -4.90 9.68
N LEU A 72 -13.25 -5.60 8.85
CA LEU A 72 -13.74 -6.63 7.94
C LEU A 72 -14.28 -7.78 8.77
N LYS A 73 -15.59 -7.99 8.63
CA LYS A 73 -16.25 -9.20 9.12
C LYS A 73 -16.08 -10.27 8.06
N VAL A 74 -15.51 -11.41 8.47
CA VAL A 74 -15.35 -12.59 7.64
C VAL A 74 -15.93 -13.78 8.41
N GLU A 75 -16.81 -14.52 7.75
CA GLU A 75 -17.44 -15.72 8.28
C GLU A 75 -17.05 -16.90 7.40
N PHE A 76 -16.65 -18.00 8.03
CA PHE A 76 -16.21 -19.22 7.35
C PHE A 76 -17.25 -20.29 7.58
N SER A 77 -17.67 -20.97 6.50
CA SER A 77 -18.47 -22.18 6.56
C SER A 77 -17.87 -23.24 5.65
N LYS A 78 -18.35 -24.48 5.76
CA LYS A 78 -17.93 -25.56 4.87
C LYS A 78 -18.16 -25.24 3.39
N GLN A 79 -19.17 -24.44 3.06
CA GLN A 79 -19.52 -24.11 1.68
C GLN A 79 -18.76 -22.90 1.13
N GLY A 80 -18.05 -22.14 1.98
CA GLY A 80 -17.35 -20.95 1.52
C GLY A 80 -17.06 -19.89 2.57
N ILE A 81 -16.65 -18.72 2.08
CA ILE A 81 -16.26 -17.55 2.87
C ILE A 81 -17.25 -16.42 2.59
N THR A 82 -17.77 -15.79 3.64
CA THR A 82 -18.73 -14.69 3.56
C THR A 82 -18.15 -13.41 4.14
N PHE A 83 -18.43 -12.29 3.49
CA PHE A 83 -18.10 -10.91 3.88
C PHE A 83 -19.42 -10.16 4.14
N PRO A 84 -20.03 -10.26 5.33
CA PRO A 84 -21.36 -9.72 5.59
C PRO A 84 -21.48 -8.21 5.39
N LYS A 85 -20.38 -7.47 5.59
CA LYS A 85 -20.29 -6.03 5.37
C LYS A 85 -19.75 -5.66 3.98
N GLY A 86 -19.61 -6.64 3.08
CA GLY A 86 -18.98 -6.49 1.77
C GLY A 86 -17.45 -6.48 1.85
N TYR A 87 -16.82 -6.69 0.70
CA TYR A 87 -15.37 -6.59 0.55
C TYR A 87 -14.93 -5.14 0.32
N TYR A 88 -13.74 -4.78 0.77
CA TYR A 88 -13.32 -3.37 0.82
C TYR A 88 -12.92 -2.83 -0.56
N PHE A 89 -12.21 -3.61 -1.40
CA PHE A 89 -11.79 -3.14 -2.72
C PHE A 89 -12.94 -3.06 -3.73
N LYS A 90 -13.23 -1.85 -4.22
CA LYS A 90 -14.34 -1.57 -5.14
C LYS A 90 -14.31 -2.31 -6.48
N TYR A 91 -13.13 -2.67 -6.97
CA TYR A 91 -12.97 -3.35 -8.28
C TYR A 91 -12.77 -4.85 -8.17
N SER A 92 -12.84 -5.37 -6.95
CA SER A 92 -12.79 -6.80 -6.72
C SER A 92 -14.01 -7.50 -7.31
N SER A 93 -13.83 -8.72 -7.83
CA SER A 93 -14.95 -9.51 -8.35
C SER A 93 -15.97 -9.89 -7.26
N ILE A 94 -15.56 -9.81 -5.99
CA ILE A 94 -16.40 -10.08 -4.81
C ILE A 94 -16.95 -8.81 -4.17
N LYS A 95 -16.75 -7.62 -4.76
CA LYS A 95 -17.31 -6.39 -4.18
C LYS A 95 -18.84 -6.44 -4.09
N SER A 96 -19.50 -6.95 -5.13
CA SER A 96 -20.95 -7.12 -5.20
C SER A 96 -21.43 -8.48 -4.69
N LYS A 97 -20.50 -9.43 -4.46
CA LYS A 97 -20.81 -10.77 -3.96
C LYS A 97 -20.30 -10.89 -2.54
N SER A 98 -21.20 -10.90 -1.57
CA SER A 98 -20.83 -11.10 -0.18
C SER A 98 -20.33 -12.52 0.11
N LYS A 99 -20.46 -13.48 -0.81
CA LYS A 99 -20.11 -14.89 -0.59
C LYS A 99 -19.22 -15.44 -1.70
N ILE A 100 -18.18 -16.16 -1.29
CA ILE A 100 -17.25 -16.91 -2.14
C ILE A 100 -17.50 -18.39 -1.87
N SER A 101 -17.76 -19.17 -2.93
CA SER A 101 -17.85 -20.62 -2.84
C SER A 101 -16.48 -21.24 -2.58
N ASN A 102 -16.40 -22.30 -1.78
CA ASN A 102 -15.14 -23.05 -1.61
C ASN A 102 -14.55 -23.54 -2.95
N SER A 103 -15.40 -23.91 -3.92
CA SER A 103 -15.00 -24.44 -5.22
C SER A 103 -14.20 -23.48 -6.10
N VAL A 104 -14.32 -22.17 -5.85
CA VAL A 104 -13.58 -21.14 -6.59
C VAL A 104 -12.29 -20.73 -5.90
N VAL A 105 -12.09 -21.09 -4.63
CA VAL A 105 -10.84 -20.87 -3.90
C VAL A 105 -9.84 -21.93 -4.36
N LYS A 106 -8.67 -21.49 -4.79
CA LYS A 106 -7.67 -22.34 -5.44
C LYS A 106 -6.47 -22.61 -4.55
N GLU A 107 -6.08 -21.62 -3.77
CA GLU A 107 -4.91 -21.69 -2.90
C GLU A 107 -5.06 -20.70 -1.75
N ILE A 108 -4.49 -21.05 -0.59
CA ILE A 108 -4.39 -20.20 0.59
C ILE A 108 -2.92 -19.86 0.84
N ASN A 109 -2.64 -18.60 1.15
CA ASN A 109 -1.31 -18.10 1.51
C ASN A 109 -1.35 -17.54 2.92
N LEU A 110 -0.68 -18.25 3.83
CA LEU A 110 -0.59 -17.84 5.23
C LEU A 110 0.71 -17.06 5.54
N ASN A 111 1.64 -16.99 4.61
CA ASN A 111 2.93 -16.32 4.76
C ASN A 111 2.92 -14.86 4.26
N THR A 112 1.78 -14.37 3.77
CA THR A 112 1.60 -12.99 3.31
C THR A 112 1.11 -12.09 4.44
N SER A 113 1.36 -10.79 4.32
CA SER A 113 0.84 -9.79 5.25
C SER A 113 0.19 -8.64 4.50
N PRO A 114 -1.16 -8.52 4.51
CA PRO A 114 -2.14 -9.40 5.16
C PRO A 114 -2.22 -10.81 4.54
N LEU A 115 -2.82 -11.76 5.28
CA LEU A 115 -3.09 -13.12 4.78
C LEU A 115 -3.92 -13.05 3.49
N SER A 116 -3.75 -14.03 2.61
CA SER A 116 -4.48 -14.04 1.36
C SER A 116 -4.89 -15.42 0.88
N PHE A 117 -5.80 -15.46 -0.09
CA PHE A 117 -6.13 -16.65 -0.84
C PHE A 117 -6.45 -16.26 -2.29
N VAL A 118 -6.29 -17.20 -3.22
CA VAL A 118 -6.55 -16.97 -4.64
C VAL A 118 -7.90 -17.53 -5.02
N ILE A 119 -8.67 -16.75 -5.78
CA ILE A 119 -9.91 -17.21 -6.42
C ILE A 119 -9.75 -17.24 -7.94
N ASN A 120 -10.36 -18.25 -8.58
CA ASN A 120 -10.40 -18.42 -10.04
C ASN A 120 -9.05 -18.24 -10.78
N ASN A 121 -7.92 -18.46 -10.09
CA ASN A 121 -6.57 -18.24 -10.60
C ASN A 121 -6.28 -16.81 -11.11
N ASN A 122 -7.07 -15.81 -10.75
CA ASN A 122 -6.95 -14.47 -11.31
C ASN A 122 -7.08 -13.32 -10.31
N GLU A 123 -7.44 -13.61 -9.06
CA GLU A 123 -7.60 -12.57 -8.04
C GLU A 123 -7.12 -13.04 -6.68
N VAL A 124 -6.30 -12.20 -6.04
CA VAL A 124 -5.85 -12.36 -4.66
C VAL A 124 -6.83 -11.64 -3.74
N ILE A 125 -7.41 -12.36 -2.79
CA ILE A 125 -8.31 -11.84 -1.76
C ILE A 125 -7.55 -11.78 -0.44
N PHE A 126 -7.51 -10.62 0.20
CA PHE A 126 -6.82 -10.45 1.47
C PHE A 126 -7.78 -10.41 2.65
N ILE A 127 -7.34 -11.02 3.74
CA ILE A 127 -8.04 -11.04 5.02
C ILE A 127 -7.08 -10.72 6.18
N PRO A 128 -7.61 -10.21 7.30
CA PRO A 128 -6.79 -9.91 8.48
C PRO A 128 -6.10 -11.14 9.07
N HIS A 129 -4.92 -10.91 9.66
CA HIS A 129 -4.17 -11.93 10.40
C HIS A 129 -4.96 -12.58 11.55
N LYS A 130 -5.89 -11.86 12.20
CA LYS A 130 -6.78 -12.44 13.23
C LYS A 130 -7.66 -13.61 12.74
N PHE A 131 -7.77 -13.82 11.43
CA PHE A 131 -8.49 -14.94 10.84
C PHE A 131 -7.59 -16.11 10.43
N ARG A 132 -6.28 -16.10 10.77
CA ARG A 132 -5.31 -17.14 10.38
C ARG A 132 -5.84 -18.55 10.64
N GLU A 133 -6.14 -18.88 11.89
CA GLU A 133 -6.60 -20.22 12.29
C GLU A 133 -7.89 -20.63 11.57
N LYS A 134 -8.79 -19.66 11.33
CA LYS A 134 -10.05 -19.92 10.63
C LYS A 134 -9.85 -20.17 9.14
N LEU A 135 -8.95 -19.43 8.50
CA LEU A 135 -8.60 -19.62 7.09
C LEU A 135 -7.88 -20.95 6.88
N GLU A 136 -6.92 -21.27 7.75
CA GLU A 136 -6.20 -22.54 7.72
C GLU A 136 -7.15 -23.73 7.89
N ARG A 137 -8.03 -23.68 8.92
CA ARG A 137 -9.06 -24.72 9.11
C ARG A 137 -9.99 -24.83 7.91
N PHE A 138 -10.44 -23.71 7.34
CA PHE A 138 -11.28 -23.72 6.14
C PHE A 138 -10.56 -24.40 4.96
N GLY A 139 -9.26 -24.17 4.80
CA GLY A 139 -8.44 -24.84 3.79
C GLY A 139 -8.44 -26.35 3.99
N ASN A 140 -8.10 -26.80 5.20
CA ASN A 140 -8.04 -28.21 5.56
C ASN A 140 -9.39 -28.93 5.38
N GLU A 141 -10.50 -28.33 5.83
CA GLU A 141 -11.84 -28.91 5.71
C GLU A 141 -12.33 -29.07 4.26
N ASN A 142 -11.77 -28.28 3.33
CA ASN A 142 -12.18 -28.26 1.93
C ASN A 142 -11.11 -28.81 0.97
N ASN A 143 -10.03 -29.37 1.49
CA ASN A 143 -8.87 -29.83 0.70
C ASN A 143 -8.31 -28.73 -0.24
N ILE A 144 -8.29 -27.48 0.23
CA ILE A 144 -7.67 -26.37 -0.49
C ILE A 144 -6.20 -26.31 -0.05
N PRO A 145 -5.24 -26.32 -0.99
CA PRO A 145 -3.82 -26.29 -0.64
C PRO A 145 -3.45 -24.98 0.04
N THR A 146 -2.60 -25.09 1.07
CA THR A 146 -1.88 -23.96 1.64
C THR A 146 -0.48 -23.94 1.05
N SER A 147 -0.08 -22.82 0.47
CA SER A 147 1.20 -22.64 -0.20
C SER A 147 1.96 -21.47 0.44
N GLU A 148 3.29 -21.57 0.44
CA GLU A 148 4.18 -20.49 0.84
C GLU A 148 4.75 -19.81 -0.40
N ARG A 149 3.91 -18.99 -1.06
CA ARG A 149 4.34 -18.28 -2.27
C ARG A 149 5.27 -17.12 -1.92
N PHE A 150 6.22 -16.85 -2.80
CA PHE A 150 7.03 -15.64 -2.72
C PHE A 150 6.14 -14.41 -2.96
N ASP A 151 6.18 -13.45 -2.04
CA ASP A 151 5.40 -12.22 -2.14
C ASP A 151 6.12 -11.21 -3.06
N ILE A 152 5.75 -11.27 -4.34
CA ILE A 152 6.28 -10.41 -5.40
C ILE A 152 6.10 -8.92 -5.05
N TRP A 153 4.97 -8.54 -4.47
CA TRP A 153 4.69 -7.12 -4.20
C TRP A 153 5.53 -6.58 -3.06
N SER A 154 5.70 -7.37 -2.00
CA SER A 154 6.59 -7.01 -0.89
C SER A 154 8.03 -6.82 -1.38
N ALA A 155 8.52 -7.73 -2.23
CA ALA A 155 9.84 -7.63 -2.87
C ALA A 155 9.98 -6.43 -3.84
N ILE A 156 8.94 -6.12 -4.63
CA ILE A 156 8.91 -4.95 -5.51
C ILE A 156 9.01 -3.65 -4.70
N ASN A 157 8.33 -3.60 -3.54
CA ASN A 157 8.22 -2.41 -2.72
C ASN A 157 9.38 -2.20 -1.74
N GLU A 158 10.25 -3.19 -1.56
CA GLU A 158 11.43 -3.12 -0.66
C GLU A 158 12.21 -1.79 -0.75
N PRO A 159 12.52 -1.23 -1.93
CA PRO A 159 13.28 0.03 -2.01
C PRO A 159 12.54 1.28 -1.53
N PHE A 160 11.26 1.15 -1.16
CA PHE A 160 10.45 2.25 -0.62
C PHE A 160 10.29 2.17 0.90
N LEU A 161 10.78 1.10 1.54
CA LEU A 161 10.84 1.00 3.01
C LEU A 161 11.86 2.00 3.56
N ASP A 162 11.64 2.45 4.79
CA ASP A 162 12.60 3.28 5.53
C ASP A 162 13.73 2.43 6.16
N THR A 163 14.13 1.36 5.47
CA THR A 163 15.17 0.40 5.87
C THR A 163 16.30 0.48 4.86
N ASP A 164 17.53 0.64 5.35
CA ASP A 164 18.72 0.63 4.50
C ASP A 164 19.15 -0.80 4.21
N PHE A 165 19.11 -1.17 2.94
CA PHE A 165 19.51 -2.50 2.47
C PHE A 165 20.90 -2.41 1.84
N SER A 166 21.74 -3.40 2.12
CA SER A 166 23.04 -3.57 1.46
C SER A 166 22.86 -3.86 -0.04
N GLU A 167 23.91 -3.62 -0.84
CA GLU A 167 23.87 -3.95 -2.26
C GLU A 167 23.64 -5.45 -2.50
N THR A 168 24.20 -6.32 -1.66
CA THR A 168 23.98 -7.77 -1.74
C THR A 168 22.51 -8.13 -1.48
N GLU A 169 21.85 -7.49 -0.53
CA GLU A 169 20.41 -7.69 -0.29
C GLU A 169 19.58 -7.25 -1.49
N LYS A 170 19.87 -6.07 -2.05
CA LYS A 170 19.20 -5.55 -3.25
C LYS A 170 19.37 -6.51 -4.44
N GLU A 171 20.58 -7.00 -4.68
CA GLU A 171 20.85 -7.98 -5.74
C GLU A 171 20.08 -9.30 -5.55
N ASN A 172 20.06 -9.80 -4.31
CA ASN A 172 19.33 -11.04 -3.98
C ASN A 172 17.82 -10.86 -4.19
N ASN A 173 17.28 -9.71 -3.81
CA ASN A 173 15.88 -9.37 -4.05
C ASN A 173 15.55 -9.34 -5.56
N ILE A 174 16.40 -8.71 -6.38
CA ILE A 174 16.25 -8.73 -7.85
C ILE A 174 16.27 -10.16 -8.40
N LYS A 175 17.22 -11.00 -7.96
CA LYS A 175 17.30 -12.41 -8.37
C LYS A 175 16.03 -13.18 -7.99
N ALA A 176 15.50 -12.94 -6.79
CA ALA A 176 14.27 -13.56 -6.33
C ALA A 176 13.05 -13.14 -7.17
N LEU A 177 12.93 -11.86 -7.52
CA LEU A 177 11.89 -11.37 -8.43
C LEU A 177 12.00 -12.00 -9.82
N ILE A 178 13.21 -12.13 -10.36
CA ILE A 178 13.45 -12.77 -11.67
C ILE A 178 13.03 -14.24 -11.64
N LYS A 179 13.42 -14.97 -10.58
CA LYS A 179 13.02 -16.37 -10.38
C LYS A 179 11.50 -16.54 -10.33
N ASN A 180 10.76 -15.51 -9.91
CA ASN A 180 9.31 -15.51 -9.79
C ASN A 180 8.57 -14.92 -11.01
N GLY A 181 9.24 -14.91 -12.18
CA GLY A 181 8.58 -14.64 -13.46
C GLY A 181 8.54 -13.17 -13.89
N LEU A 182 9.35 -12.32 -13.26
CA LEU A 182 9.60 -10.96 -13.72
C LEU A 182 10.94 -10.88 -14.48
N ASN A 183 11.14 -9.81 -15.24
CA ASN A 183 12.46 -9.47 -15.77
C ASN A 183 12.93 -8.11 -15.21
N GLU A 184 14.22 -7.81 -15.34
CA GLU A 184 14.81 -6.58 -14.78
C GLU A 184 14.16 -5.29 -15.28
N ASN A 185 13.84 -5.22 -16.57
CA ASN A 185 13.22 -4.03 -17.15
C ASN A 185 11.80 -3.84 -16.60
N GLU A 186 11.02 -4.91 -16.52
CA GLU A 186 9.68 -4.91 -15.92
C GLU A 186 9.74 -4.47 -14.45
N ILE A 187 10.71 -4.95 -13.65
CA ILE A 187 10.90 -4.54 -12.25
C ILE A 187 11.15 -3.02 -12.17
N LYS A 188 12.04 -2.49 -13.01
CA LYS A 188 12.35 -1.05 -13.06
C LYS A 188 11.11 -0.23 -13.46
N GLU A 189 10.36 -0.67 -14.46
CA GLU A 189 9.14 -0.01 -14.92
C GLU A 189 8.04 -0.01 -13.85
N ILE A 190 7.80 -1.15 -13.18
CA ILE A 190 6.82 -1.23 -12.10
C ILE A 190 7.22 -0.28 -10.96
N ARG A 191 8.47 -0.35 -10.50
CA ARG A 191 8.98 0.51 -9.43
C ARG A 191 8.85 1.98 -9.80
N GLN A 192 9.22 2.37 -11.01
CA GLN A 192 9.08 3.74 -11.48
C GLN A 192 7.61 4.19 -11.51
N LYS A 193 6.70 3.31 -11.91
CA LYS A 193 5.26 3.61 -11.99
C LYS A 193 4.60 3.79 -10.63
N ILE A 194 5.04 3.06 -9.60
CA ILE A 194 4.47 3.15 -8.24
C ILE A 194 5.23 4.09 -7.32
N LYS A 195 6.46 4.51 -7.70
CA LYS A 195 7.39 5.31 -6.90
C LYS A 195 6.73 6.45 -6.15
N PHE A 196 5.98 7.31 -6.85
CA PHE A 196 5.33 8.46 -6.22
C PHE A 196 4.30 8.05 -5.17
N THR A 197 3.48 7.03 -5.45
CA THR A 197 2.50 6.51 -4.49
C THR A 197 3.19 5.94 -3.25
N MET A 198 4.21 5.11 -3.44
CA MET A 198 4.87 4.43 -2.33
C MET A 198 5.70 5.40 -1.48
N ILE A 199 6.49 6.29 -2.07
CA ILE A 199 7.29 7.28 -1.32
C ILE A 199 6.38 8.25 -0.55
N SER A 200 5.37 8.84 -1.21
CA SER A 200 4.52 9.83 -0.55
C SER A 200 3.71 9.23 0.61
N SER A 201 3.26 7.98 0.45
CA SER A 201 2.50 7.29 1.49
C SER A 201 3.41 6.78 2.60
N ASN A 202 4.57 6.21 2.26
CA ASN A 202 5.51 5.72 3.27
C ASN A 202 6.09 6.86 4.10
N TYR A 203 6.29 8.04 3.52
CA TYR A 203 6.67 9.25 4.27
C TYR A 203 5.65 9.66 5.35
N VAL A 204 4.41 9.17 5.29
CA VAL A 204 3.38 9.45 6.30
C VAL A 204 3.25 8.31 7.31
N VAL A 205 3.39 7.04 6.90
CA VAL A 205 3.21 5.88 7.78
C VAL A 205 4.50 5.37 8.43
N TRP A 206 5.65 5.66 7.81
CA TRP A 206 7.00 5.24 8.21
C TRP A 206 7.11 3.74 8.42
N GLU A 207 6.71 3.01 7.38
CA GLU A 207 6.82 1.56 7.37
C GLU A 207 8.25 1.15 7.05
N TRP A 208 8.73 0.23 7.88
CA TRP A 208 10.11 -0.26 7.96
C TRP A 208 10.19 -1.78 7.80
N MET A 209 9.09 -2.50 8.00
CA MET A 209 9.05 -3.96 7.99
C MET A 209 8.51 -4.51 6.67
N ASN A 210 7.37 -4.03 6.19
CA ASN A 210 6.75 -4.61 4.99
C ASN A 210 5.78 -3.67 4.26
N LEU A 211 5.86 -3.65 2.92
CA LEU A 211 4.93 -2.95 2.05
C LEU A 211 4.36 -3.92 1.02
N SER A 212 3.13 -4.37 1.21
CA SER A 212 2.51 -5.43 0.42
C SER A 212 1.72 -4.90 -0.80
N GLN A 213 1.13 -5.82 -1.56
CA GLN A 213 0.16 -5.48 -2.60
C GLN A 213 -1.03 -4.70 -2.04
N PHE A 214 -1.47 -5.08 -0.83
CA PHE A 214 -2.59 -4.45 -0.15
C PHE A 214 -2.32 -2.96 0.06
N ASP A 215 -1.10 -2.62 0.49
CA ASP A 215 -0.70 -1.24 0.77
C ASP A 215 -0.72 -0.39 -0.50
N TYR A 216 -0.13 -0.90 -1.59
CA TYR A 216 -0.20 -0.22 -2.89
C TYR A 216 -1.65 0.02 -3.35
N LEU A 217 -2.51 -1.00 -3.25
CA LEU A 217 -3.91 -0.91 -3.65
C LEU A 217 -4.70 0.08 -2.79
N ASN A 218 -4.36 0.19 -1.51
CA ASN A 218 -5.01 1.06 -0.55
C ASN A 218 -4.56 2.53 -0.68
N TRP A 219 -3.29 2.75 -1.04
CA TRP A 219 -2.71 4.10 -1.11
C TRP A 219 -2.82 4.76 -2.48
N THR A 220 -2.91 3.96 -3.54
CA THR A 220 -3.03 4.53 -4.88
C THR A 220 -4.44 5.08 -5.12
N TRP A 221 -4.54 6.09 -6.00
CA TRP A 221 -5.82 6.40 -6.64
C TRP A 221 -6.26 5.18 -7.45
N LEU A 222 -7.11 4.36 -6.84
CA LEU A 222 -7.45 3.05 -7.36
C LEU A 222 -8.40 3.17 -8.54
N THR A 223 -8.00 2.59 -9.67
CA THR A 223 -8.80 2.41 -10.89
C THR A 223 -8.94 0.92 -11.19
N LYS A 224 -9.95 0.53 -11.99
CA LYS A 224 -10.13 -0.87 -12.40
C LYS A 224 -8.87 -1.41 -13.07
N LYS A 225 -8.24 -0.62 -13.94
CA LYS A 225 -6.98 -0.95 -14.62
C LYS A 225 -5.86 -1.22 -13.61
N LYS A 226 -5.65 -0.35 -12.61
CA LYS A 226 -4.61 -0.54 -11.59
C LYS A 226 -4.86 -1.75 -10.71
N TYR A 227 -6.11 -2.01 -10.34
CA TYR A 227 -6.50 -3.16 -9.53
C TYR A 227 -6.09 -4.46 -10.22
N TRP A 228 -6.58 -4.70 -11.44
CA TRP A 228 -6.31 -5.93 -12.17
C TRP A 228 -4.86 -6.04 -12.66
N TRP A 229 -4.22 -4.92 -13.00
CA TRP A 229 -2.77 -4.89 -13.24
C TRP A 229 -1.97 -5.38 -12.03
N SER A 230 -2.41 -5.02 -10.81
CA SER A 230 -1.72 -5.51 -9.61
C SER A 230 -1.88 -7.01 -9.39
N MET A 231 -3.07 -7.54 -9.72
CA MET A 231 -3.35 -8.98 -9.62
C MET A 231 -2.53 -9.78 -10.63
N GLU A 232 -2.39 -9.28 -11.85
CA GLU A 232 -1.56 -9.90 -12.88
C GLU A 232 -0.11 -10.09 -12.40
N ILE A 233 0.45 -9.07 -11.74
CA ILE A 233 1.81 -9.11 -11.17
C ILE A 233 1.86 -10.08 -9.99
N ALA A 234 0.89 -10.00 -9.07
CA ALA A 234 0.85 -10.84 -7.87
C ALA A 234 0.77 -12.34 -8.19
N LEU A 235 0.16 -12.68 -9.32
CA LEU A 235 -0.11 -14.06 -9.72
C LEU A 235 0.94 -14.62 -10.70
N ARG A 236 2.08 -13.95 -10.92
CA ARG A 236 3.13 -14.44 -11.85
C ARG A 236 3.68 -15.81 -11.46
N ASN A 237 3.94 -16.03 -10.18
CA ASN A 237 4.46 -17.29 -9.63
C ASN A 237 3.36 -18.31 -9.25
N TYR A 238 2.14 -18.10 -9.74
CA TYR A 238 1.00 -19.04 -9.62
C TYR A 238 0.70 -19.76 -10.94
N LYS A 239 1.42 -19.45 -12.02
CA LYS A 239 1.18 -20.01 -13.36
C LYS A 239 1.93 -21.33 -13.62
N GLU A 240 2.40 -21.99 -12.56
CA GLU A 240 3.12 -23.27 -12.60
C GLU A 240 2.17 -24.46 -12.40
#